data_AF-A0A7H8REL0-F1
#
_entry.id   AF-A0A7H8REL0-F1
#
_cell.length_a   1.000
_cell.length_b   1.000
_cell.length_c   1.000
_cell.angle_alpha   90.00
_cell.angle_beta   90.00
_cell.angle_gamma   90.00
#
_symmetry.space_group_name_H-M   'P 1'
#
loop_
_entity.id
_entity.type
_entity.pdbx_description
1 polymer ?
#
loop_
_entity_poly.entity_id
_entity_poly.type
_entity_poly.pdbx_seq_one_letter_code
_entity_poly.pdbx_strand_id
1 'polypeptide(L)'
;MAAAKLILDTIHLSLPALSIDQNIYILRNIRDHNIVVACLLVGTYSNILATTVAMQLLFSFHFICFDLLVGIGGRVPSSNADI
;
A
#
# COMPACT_ATOMS: atom_id res chain seq x y z
N MET A 1 -8.15 -1.08 3.19
CA MET A 1 -8.45 -0.71 1.77
C MET A 1 -9.63 0.25 1.58
N ALA A 2 -10.72 0.20 2.37
CA ALA A 2 -11.93 0.99 2.09
C ALA A 2 -11.71 2.52 2.08
N ALA A 3 -11.03 3.07 3.10
CA ALA A 3 -10.75 4.50 3.18
C ALA A 3 -9.88 5.00 2.01
N ALA A 4 -8.80 4.26 1.68
CA ALA A 4 -7.94 4.60 0.55
C ALA A 4 -8.72 4.63 -0.78
N LYS A 5 -9.66 3.70 -0.99
CA LYS A 5 -10.51 3.69 -2.19
C LYS A 5 -11.41 4.93 -2.33
N LEU A 6 -11.87 5.51 -1.22
CA LEU A 6 -12.77 6.67 -1.23
C LEU A 6 -12.09 7.99 -1.59
N ILE A 7 -10.78 8.09 -1.41
CA ILE A 7 -9.99 9.31 -1.69
C ILE A 7 -9.54 9.37 -3.16
N LEU A 8 -9.77 8.30 -3.94
CA LEU A 8 -9.21 8.13 -5.28
C LEU A 8 -10.26 8.45 -6.35
N ASP A 9 -9.92 9.32 -7.30
CA ASP A 9 -10.87 9.98 -8.21
C ASP A 9 -11.41 9.05 -9.31
N THR A 10 -10.56 8.20 -9.91
CA THR A 10 -10.89 7.43 -11.12
C THR A 10 -10.42 5.99 -11.03
N ILE A 11 -11.27 5.05 -11.48
CA ILE A 11 -11.00 3.61 -11.48
C ILE A 11 -10.23 3.20 -12.73
N HIS A 12 -9.02 2.66 -12.58
CA HIS A 12 -8.35 1.96 -13.68
C HIS A 12 -8.65 0.47 -13.65
N LEU A 13 -8.67 -0.15 -14.85
CA LEU A 13 -8.73 -1.60 -14.98
C LEU A 13 -7.53 -2.22 -14.25
N SER A 14 -7.76 -3.32 -13.53
CA SER A 14 -6.67 -4.03 -12.85
C SER A 14 -5.65 -4.47 -13.91
N LEU A 15 -4.39 -4.08 -13.75
CA LEU A 15 -3.33 -4.63 -14.58
C LEU A 15 -3.23 -6.15 -14.32
N PRO A 16 -2.84 -6.96 -15.32
CA PRO A 16 -2.44 -8.33 -15.07
C PRO A 16 -1.28 -8.28 -14.08
N ALA A 17 -1.48 -8.81 -12.87
CA ALA A 17 -0.37 -8.99 -11.94
C ALA A 17 0.68 -9.88 -12.63
N LEU A 18 1.96 -9.55 -12.48
CA LEU A 18 3.01 -10.48 -12.90
C LEU A 18 2.75 -11.84 -12.25
N SER A 19 2.97 -12.95 -12.95
CA SER A 19 2.72 -14.31 -12.44
C SER A 19 3.45 -14.64 -11.13
N ILE A 20 4.47 -13.85 -10.78
CA ILE A 20 5.29 -13.94 -9.57
C ILE A 20 4.68 -13.23 -8.35
N ASP A 21 3.65 -12.44 -8.58
CA ASP A 21 3.08 -11.47 -7.67
C ASP A 21 1.61 -11.80 -7.45
N GLN A 22 1.29 -12.27 -6.25
CA GLN A 22 -0.09 -12.61 -5.85
C GLN A 22 -0.79 -11.45 -5.13
N ASN A 23 -0.26 -10.23 -5.22
CA ASN A 23 -0.82 -9.08 -4.55
C ASN A 23 -1.99 -8.51 -5.35
N ILE A 24 -2.97 -8.00 -4.61
CA ILE A 24 -4.08 -7.28 -5.19
C ILE A 24 -3.71 -5.80 -5.24
N TYR A 25 -3.49 -5.29 -6.44
CA TYR A 25 -3.26 -3.87 -6.67
C TYR A 25 -4.54 -3.14 -7.03
N ILE A 26 -4.59 -1.88 -6.62
CA ILE A 26 -5.58 -0.92 -7.09
C ILE A 26 -4.81 0.23 -7.71
N LEU A 27 -5.02 0.41 -9.01
CA LEU A 27 -4.48 1.52 -9.77
C LEU A 27 -5.54 2.62 -9.88
N ARG A 28 -5.15 3.86 -9.56
CA ARG A 28 -6.02 5.04 -9.54
C ARG A 28 -5.24 6.30 -9.85
N ASN A 29 -5.96 7.41 -10.01
CA ASN A 29 -5.38 8.74 -10.05
C ASN A 29 -5.91 9.61 -8.91
N ILE A 30 -5.05 10.48 -8.40
CA ILE A 30 -5.44 11.69 -7.67
C ILE A 30 -4.97 12.85 -8.53
N ARG A 31 -5.93 13.60 -9.09
CA ARG A 31 -5.62 14.67 -10.07
C ARG A 31 -4.72 14.14 -11.19
N ASP A 32 -3.52 14.72 -11.35
CA ASP A 32 -2.54 14.38 -12.39
C ASP A 32 -1.52 13.32 -11.93
N HIS A 33 -1.68 12.74 -10.74
CA HIS A 33 -0.77 11.73 -10.19
C HIS A 33 -1.37 10.34 -10.26
N ASN A 34 -0.62 9.40 -10.86
CA ASN A 34 -0.97 7.98 -10.84
C ASN A 34 -0.55 7.37 -9.50
N ILE A 35 -1.43 6.57 -8.92
CA ILE A 35 -1.26 5.94 -7.61
C ILE A 35 -1.55 4.45 -7.73
N VAL A 36 -0.66 3.65 -7.15
CA VAL A 36 -0.84 2.21 -6.97
C VAL A 36 -0.94 1.92 -5.49
N VAL A 37 -2.02 1.26 -5.08
CA VAL A 37 -2.23 0.82 -3.69
C VAL A 37 -2.24 -0.70 -3.66
N ALA A 38 -1.35 -1.28 -2.85
CA ALA A 38 -1.42 -2.67 -2.45
C ALA A 38 -1.91 -2.76 -1.00
N CYS A 39 -2.74 -3.76 -0.70
CA CYS A 39 -3.06 -4.12 0.68
C CYS A 39 -2.55 -5.53 0.96
N LEU A 40 -1.88 -5.69 2.09
CA LEU A 40 -1.64 -7.02 2.62
C LEU A 40 -2.98 -7.65 3.00
N LEU A 41 -3.18 -8.93 2.65
CA LEU A 41 -4.41 -9.66 2.89
C LEU A 41 -4.75 -9.68 4.40
N VAL A 42 -6.03 -9.50 4.70
CA VAL A 42 -6.54 -9.56 6.08
C VAL A 42 -6.23 -10.93 6.67
N GLY A 43 -5.59 -10.95 7.84
CA GLY A 43 -5.26 -12.18 8.58
C GLY A 43 -3.77 -12.48 8.65
N THR A 44 -2.93 -11.79 7.86
CA THR A 44 -1.48 -11.91 7.95
C THR A 44 -0.85 -10.60 8.42
N TYR A 45 -0.59 -10.50 9.72
CA TYR A 45 0.04 -9.33 10.33
C TYR A 45 1.52 -9.62 10.56
N SER A 46 2.34 -9.38 9.55
CA SER A 46 3.80 -9.45 9.70
C SER A 46 4.47 -8.36 8.88
N ASN A 47 5.43 -7.68 9.51
CA ASN A 47 6.28 -6.70 8.85
C ASN A 47 7.02 -7.31 7.65
N ILE A 48 7.40 -8.59 7.73
CA ILE A 48 8.06 -9.29 6.62
C ILE A 48 7.16 -9.30 5.39
N LEU A 49 5.87 -9.61 5.56
CA LEU A 49 4.93 -9.65 4.45
C LEU A 49 4.66 -8.25 3.89
N ALA A 50 4.54 -7.24 4.76
CA ALA A 50 4.39 -5.85 4.31
C ALA A 50 5.60 -5.39 3.48
N THR A 51 6.81 -5.73 3.91
CA THR A 51 8.05 -5.46 3.15
C THR A 51 8.07 -6.20 1.82
N THR A 52 7.69 -7.48 1.79
CA THR A 52 7.65 -8.26 0.55
C THR A 52 6.66 -7.64 -0.45
N VAL A 53 5.47 -7.26 -0.01
CA VAL A 53 4.47 -6.59 -0.86
C VAL A 53 5.00 -5.27 -1.39
N ALA A 54 5.66 -4.46 -0.55
CA ALA A 54 6.25 -3.20 -0.99
C ALA A 54 7.37 -3.42 -2.04
N MET A 55 8.24 -4.40 -1.82
CA MET A 55 9.28 -4.76 -2.80
C MET A 55 8.68 -5.24 -4.12
N GLN A 56 7.66 -6.10 -4.08
CA GLN A 56 6.97 -6.57 -5.29
C GLN A 56 6.27 -5.43 -6.02
N LEU A 57 5.67 -4.48 -5.30
CA LEU A 57 5.05 -3.29 -5.87
C LEU A 57 6.09 -2.44 -6.62
N LEU A 58 7.26 -2.18 -6.02
CA LEU A 58 8.34 -1.46 -6.69
C LEU A 58 8.89 -2.20 -7.91
N PHE A 59 8.96 -3.53 -7.85
CA PHE A 59 9.39 -4.36 -9.00
C PHE A 59 8.36 -4.40 -10.13
N SER A 60 7.07 -4.48 -9.80
CA SER A 60 5.98 -4.54 -10.77
C SER A 60 5.73 -3.18 -11.45
N PHE A 61 6.05 -2.07 -10.77
CA PHE A 61 5.79 -0.71 -11.25
C PHE A 61 7.06 0.16 -11.28
N HIS A 62 7.79 0.11 -12.39
CA HIS A 62 9.06 0.80 -12.58
C HIS A 62 9.01 2.35 -12.58
N PHE A 63 7.82 2.95 -12.59
CA PHE A 63 7.63 4.42 -12.63
C PHE A 63 7.17 5.02 -11.29
N ILE A 64 7.39 4.31 -10.18
CA ILE A 64 7.10 4.84 -8.85
C ILE A 64 8.22 5.79 -8.44
N CYS A 65 7.87 7.05 -8.21
CA CYS A 65 8.81 8.06 -7.69
C CYS A 65 8.86 8.09 -6.15
N PHE A 66 7.75 7.74 -5.49
CA PHE A 66 7.61 7.81 -4.05
C PHE A 66 6.76 6.63 -3.54
N ASP A 67 7.17 6.02 -2.44
CA ASP A 67 6.44 4.97 -1.75
C ASP A 67 6.05 5.40 -0.33
N LEU A 68 4.89 4.91 0.13
CA LEU A 68 4.38 5.17 1.48
C LEU A 68 3.85 3.88 2.08
N LEU A 69 4.49 3.41 3.16
CA LEU A 69 4.02 2.28 3.94
C LEU A 69 3.11 2.78 5.08
N VAL A 70 1.84 2.41 5.03
CA VAL A 70 0.86 2.74 6.07
C VAL A 70 0.62 1.53 6.94
N GLY A 71 0.93 1.65 8.24
CA GLY A 71 0.76 0.60 9.23
C GLY A 71 0.32 1.15 10.58
N ILE A 72 0.00 0.25 11.51
CA ILE A 72 -0.33 0.61 12.89
C ILE A 72 0.97 0.58 13.70
N GLY A 73 1.36 1.73 14.26
CA GLY A 73 2.48 1.82 15.20
C GLY A 73 2.00 1.66 16.64
N GLY A 74 2.65 0.79 17.41
CA GLY A 74 2.48 0.77 18.86
C GLY A 74 3.27 1.91 19.49
N ARG A 75 2.61 2.78 20.27
CA ARG A 75 3.30 3.80 21.06
C ARG A 75 3.72 3.20 22.39
N VAL A 76 4.96 3.43 22.81
CA VAL A 76 5.41 3.14 24.18
C VAL A 76 5.13 4.40 25.01
N PRO A 77 4.12 4.41 25.91
CA PRO A 77 3.88 5.55 26.78
C PRO A 77 5.02 5.62 27.81
N SER A 78 5.69 6.76 27.93
CA SER A 78 6.57 7.05 29.07
C SER A 78 5.83 7.97 30.03
N SER A 79 6.05 7.82 31.34
CA SER A 79 5.39 8.62 32.38
C SER A 79 5.70 10.12 32.32
N ASN A 80 6.59 10.53 31.42
CA ASN A 80 7.06 11.91 31.27
C ASN A 80 6.52 12.59 30.00
N ALA A 81 5.69 11.89 29.22
CA ALA A 81 5.09 12.42 28.00
C ALA A 81 3.63 11.96 27.90
N ASP A 82 2.77 12.66 28.64
CA ASP A 82 1.33 12.67 28.44
C ASP A 82 1.02 13.22 27.04
N ILE A 83 0.10 12.57 26.33
CA ILE A 83 -0.77 13.18 25.30
C ILE A 83 -2.20 13.02 25.75
#